data_AF-A0A4Q3V331-F1
#
_entry.id   AF-A0A4Q3V331-F1
#
_cell.length_a   1.000
_cell.length_b   1.000
_cell.length_c   1.000
_cell.angle_alpha   90.00
_cell.angle_beta   90.00
_cell.angle_gamma   90.00
#
_symmetry.space_group_name_H-M   'P 1'
#
loop_
_entity.id
_entity.type
_entity.pdbx_description
1 polymer ?
#
loop_
_entity_poly.entity_id
_entity_poly.type
_entity_poly.pdbx_seq_one_letter_code
_entity_poly.pdbx_strand_id
1 'polypeptide(L)'
;MEKMEAHEKALLHRAFSVFIFNKKGDMLLQQRSERKYHSGGKWTNACCSHPAPGEEIAAAASRRLHEELGFTTPLKKAFSFT
;
A
#
# COMPACT_ATOMS: atom_id res chain seq x y z
N MET A 1 -9.27 15.07 -7.19
CA MET A 1 -8.78 15.60 -5.90
C MET A 1 -7.35 15.16 -5.74
N GLU A 2 -6.48 16.06 -5.30
CA GLU A 2 -5.08 15.72 -5.09
C GLU A 2 -4.90 14.79 -3.89
N LYS A 3 -3.91 13.91 -3.96
CA LYS A 3 -3.67 12.91 -2.90
C LYS A 3 -3.39 13.59 -1.56
N MET A 4 -2.60 14.65 -1.59
CA MET A 4 -2.17 15.35 -0.38
C MET A 4 -3.36 16.00 0.33
N GLU A 5 -4.18 16.71 -0.44
CA GLU A 5 -5.40 17.36 0.04
C GLU A 5 -6.37 16.36 0.70
N ALA A 6 -6.54 15.17 0.11
CA ALA A 6 -7.40 14.13 0.67
C ALA A 6 -6.93 13.66 2.06
N HIS A 7 -5.62 13.59 2.30
CA HIS A 7 -5.06 13.22 3.59
C HIS A 7 -5.15 14.35 4.62
N GLU A 8 -4.88 15.59 4.21
CA GLU A 8 -4.94 16.75 5.11
C GLU A 8 -6.36 17.03 5.61
N LYS A 9 -7.34 16.90 4.72
CA LYS A 9 -8.77 17.12 5.03
C LYS A 9 -9.46 15.87 5.59
N ALA A 10 -8.74 14.76 5.76
CA ALA A 10 -9.29 13.47 6.21
C ALA A 10 -10.54 13.02 5.42
N LEU A 11 -10.55 13.28 4.11
CA LEU A 11 -11.69 12.94 3.26
C LEU A 11 -11.66 11.45 2.90
N LEU A 12 -12.83 10.83 2.75
CA LEU A 12 -12.92 9.43 2.36
C LEU A 12 -12.27 9.22 0.98
N HIS A 13 -11.29 8.34 0.91
CA HIS A 13 -10.62 7.97 -0.32
C HIS A 13 -10.25 6.48 -0.33
N ARG A 14 -10.17 5.90 -1.53
CA ARG A 14 -9.85 4.48 -1.69
C ARG A 14 -8.38 4.22 -1.41
N ALA A 15 -8.09 3.17 -0.66
CA ALA A 15 -6.75 2.69 -0.35
C ALA A 15 -6.68 1.16 -0.45
N PHE A 16 -5.47 0.61 -0.44
CA PHE A 16 -5.23 -0.81 -0.32
C PHE A 16 -4.05 -1.10 0.62
N SER A 17 -4.00 -2.32 1.14
CA SER A 17 -2.92 -2.83 1.95
C SER A 17 -2.53 -4.25 1.51
N VAL A 18 -1.23 -4.49 1.35
CA VAL A 18 -0.67 -5.76 0.88
C VAL A 18 0.10 -6.44 2.00
N PHE A 19 -0.21 -7.72 2.23
CA PHE A 19 0.48 -8.59 3.18
C PHE A 19 1.18 -9.69 2.40
N ILE A 20 2.50 -9.83 2.58
CA ILE A 20 3.32 -10.82 1.89
C ILE A 20 3.88 -11.77 2.93
N PHE A 21 3.72 -13.06 2.68
CA PHE A 21 4.26 -14.12 3.51
C PHE A 21 5.25 -14.95 2.68
N ASN A 22 6.39 -15.29 3.29
CA ASN A 22 7.33 -16.21 2.68
C ASN A 22 6.84 -17.67 2.82
N LYS A 23 7.58 -18.63 2.27
CA LYS A 23 7.23 -20.07 2.35
C LYS A 23 7.23 -20.65 3.78
N LYS A 24 7.84 -19.97 4.75
CA LYS A 24 7.85 -20.35 6.16
C LYS A 24 6.67 -19.75 6.94
N GLY A 25 5.89 -18.88 6.31
CA GLY A 25 4.80 -18.15 6.96
C GLY A 25 5.22 -16.86 7.64
N ASP A 26 6.48 -16.41 7.49
CA ASP A 26 6.92 -15.13 8.05
C ASP A 26 6.36 -13.97 7.20
N MET A 27 5.85 -12.95 7.88
CA MET A 27 5.32 -11.75 7.22
C MET A 27 6.44 -10.75 6.91
N LEU A 28 6.47 -10.23 5.68
CA LEU A 28 7.31 -9.11 5.32
C LEU A 28 6.77 -7.82 5.97
N LEU A 29 7.61 -7.21 6.81
CA LEU A 29 7.39 -5.88 7.36
C LEU A 29 8.24 -4.84 6.62
N GLN A 30 7.72 -3.63 6.51
CA GLN A 30 8.44 -2.50 5.93
C GLN A 30 8.54 -1.38 6.98
N GLN A 31 9.75 -0.87 7.21
CA GLN A 31 9.93 0.39 7.90
C GLN A 31 9.82 1.53 6.89
N ARG A 32 8.92 2.47 7.13
CA ARG A 32 8.68 3.58 6.23
C ARG A 32 9.86 4.55 6.26
N SER A 33 10.26 5.06 5.09
CA SER A 33 11.25 6.13 5.00
C SER A 33 10.87 7.30 5.92
N GLU A 34 11.86 7.87 6.60
CA GLU A 34 11.69 9.03 7.48
C GLU A 34 11.10 10.24 6.75
N ARG A 35 11.32 10.34 5.43
CA ARG A 35 10.83 11.44 4.60
C ARG A 35 9.35 11.32 4.19
N LYS A 36 8.66 10.22 4.56
CA LYS A 36 7.23 10.09 4.28
C LYS A 36 6.48 11.12 5.12
N TYR A 37 5.72 12.01 4.45
CA TYR A 37 4.84 13.00 5.09
C TYR A 37 4.02 12.39 6.24
N HIS A 38 3.33 11.28 5.97
CA HIS A 38 2.51 10.60 6.97
C HIS A 38 3.23 9.37 7.52
N SER A 39 3.36 9.33 8.85
CA SER A 39 3.91 8.18 9.59
C SER A 39 5.29 7.72 9.10
N GLY A 40 6.22 8.66 8.85
CA GLY A 40 7.62 8.33 8.56
C GLY A 40 8.30 7.59 9.73
N GLY A 41 9.23 6.69 9.43
CA GLY A 41 10.00 5.92 10.42
C GLY A 41 9.24 4.77 11.11
N LYS A 42 7.91 4.70 10.97
CA LYS A 42 7.10 3.64 11.58
C LYS A 42 7.16 2.32 10.80
N TRP A 43 7.07 1.21 11.52
CA TRP A 43 6.90 -0.13 10.96
C TRP A 43 5.45 -0.39 10.55
N THR A 44 5.26 -1.04 9.40
CA THR A 44 3.95 -1.41 8.86
C THR A 44 4.06 -2.70 8.03
N ASN A 45 2.94 -3.17 7.48
CA ASN A 45 2.88 -4.27 6.52
C ASN A 45 3.69 -3.99 5.23
N ALA A 46 3.83 -5.00 4.36
CA ALA A 46 4.71 -4.97 3.20
C ALA A 46 4.56 -3.73 2.29
N CYS A 47 3.34 -3.35 1.91
CA CYS A 47 3.09 -2.17 1.09
C CYS A 47 1.65 -1.67 1.25
N CYS A 48 1.45 -0.36 1.28
CA CYS A 48 0.13 0.28 1.33
C CYS A 48 0.11 1.56 0.49
N SER A 49 -0.95 1.78 -0.28
CA SER A 49 -1.08 2.96 -1.13
C SER A 49 -2.52 3.16 -1.60
N HIS A 50 -2.69 3.95 -2.67
CA HIS A 50 -3.97 4.29 -3.26
C HIS A 50 -3.96 3.92 -4.75
N PRO A 51 -5.07 3.39 -5.29
CA PRO A 51 -5.25 3.30 -6.74
C PRO A 51 -5.40 4.70 -7.34
N ALA A 52 -4.90 4.89 -8.55
CA ALA A 52 -5.23 6.07 -9.35
C ALA A 52 -6.72 6.07 -9.75
N PRO A 53 -7.29 7.23 -10.15
CA PRO A 53 -8.66 7.26 -10.67
C PRO A 53 -8.86 6.29 -11.83
N GLY A 54 -9.81 5.36 -11.68
CA GLY A 54 -10.09 4.31 -12.67
C GLY A 54 -9.12 3.12 -12.67
N GLU A 55 -8.09 3.11 -11.81
CA GLU A 55 -7.14 2.00 -11.71
C GLU A 55 -7.71 0.86 -10.86
N GLU A 56 -7.57 -0.36 -11.37
CA GLU A 56 -7.89 -1.57 -10.62
C GLU A 56 -6.95 -1.75 -9.41
N ILE A 57 -7.50 -2.16 -8.27
CA ILE A 57 -6.72 -2.29 -7.02
C ILE A 57 -5.55 -3.27 -7.20
N ALA A 58 -5.75 -4.37 -7.92
CA ALA A 58 -4.70 -5.36 -8.17
C ALA A 58 -3.55 -4.77 -9.00
N ALA A 59 -3.87 -3.96 -10.02
CA ALA A 59 -2.88 -3.27 -10.83
C ALA A 59 -2.10 -2.23 -10.01
N ALA A 60 -2.81 -1.43 -9.22
CA ALA A 60 -2.22 -0.45 -8.32
C ALA A 60 -1.28 -1.10 -7.30
N ALA A 61 -1.70 -2.22 -6.70
CA ALA A 61 -0.89 -2.96 -5.73
C ALA A 61 0.39 -3.52 -6.36
N SER A 62 0.29 -4.15 -7.54
CA SER A 62 1.46 -4.66 -8.28
C SER A 62 2.45 -3.54 -8.62
N ARG A 63 1.95 -2.41 -9.15
CA ARG A 63 2.75 -1.23 -9.47
C ARG A 63 3.48 -0.68 -8.24
N ARG A 64 2.77 -0.51 -7.12
CA ARG A 64 3.36 0.03 -5.88
C ARG A 64 4.35 -0.92 -5.22
N LEU A 65 4.14 -2.24 -5.31
CA LEU A 65 5.15 -3.20 -4.88
C LEU A 65 6.45 -3.04 -5.67
N HIS A 66 6.36 -2.90 -7.00
CA HIS A 66 7.54 -2.70 -7.82
C HIS A 66 8.24 -1.36 -7.50
N GLU A 67 7.48 -0.26 -7.39
CA GLU A 67 8.02 1.06 -7.06
C GLU A 67 8.66 1.15 -5.67
N GLU A 68 8.10 0.47 -4.65
CA GLU A 68 8.57 0.59 -3.26
C GLU A 68 9.54 -0.52 -2.82
N LEU A 69 9.43 -1.72 -3.40
CA LEU A 69 10.20 -2.90 -2.98
C LEU A 69 11.02 -3.53 -4.13
N GLY A 70 10.86 -3.05 -5.36
CA GLY A 70 11.64 -3.51 -6.52
C GLY A 70 11.17 -4.83 -7.13
N PHE A 71 10.08 -5.43 -6.64
CA PHE A 71 9.56 -6.71 -7.16
C PHE A 71 8.03 -6.74 -7.26
N THR A 72 7.52 -7.71 -8.01
CA THR A 72 6.10 -8.04 -8.05
C THR A 72 5.90 -9.51 -7.69
N THR A 73 4.69 -9.85 -7.25
CA THR A 73 4.28 -11.23 -6.95
C THR A 73 2.77 -11.34 -7.17
N PRO A 74 2.22 -12.52 -7.51
CA PRO A 74 0.78 -12.70 -7.61
C PRO A 74 0.07 -12.32 -6.30
N LEU A 75 -0.95 -11.47 -6.40
CA LEU A 75 -1.75 -11.03 -5.26
C LEU A 75 -3.16 -11.61 -5.35
N LYS A 76 -3.70 -12.03 -4.20
CA LYS A 76 -5.08 -12.47 -4.04
C LYS A 76 -5.82 -11.50 -3.12
N LYS A 77 -7.01 -11.04 -3.53
CA LYS A 77 -7.89 -10.25 -2.65
C LYS A 77 -8.28 -11.08 -1.44
N ALA A 78 -7.98 -10.57 -0.24
CA ALA A 78 -8.40 -11.18 1.03
C ALA A 78 -9.82 -10.75 1.40
N PHE A 79 -10.04 -9.45 1.58
CA PHE A 79 -11.34 -8.86 1.90
C PHE A 79 -11.35 -7.37 1.53
N SER A 80 -12.49 -6.71 1.69
CA SER A 80 -12.64 -5.26 1.61
C SER A 80 -13.62 -4.81 2.69
N PHE A 81 -13.39 -3.62 3.23
CA PHE A 81 -14.38 -2.97 4.09
C PHE A 81 -15.45 -2.34 3.20
N THR A 82 -16.70 -2.43 3.65
CA THR A 82 -17.89 -1.82 3.05
C THR A 82 -18.37 -0.67 3.90
#